data_AF-A0A941QVR5-F1
#
_entry.id   AF-A0A941QVR5-F1
#
_cell.length_a   1.000
_cell.length_b   1.000
_cell.length_c   1.000
_cell.angle_alpha   90.00
_cell.angle_beta   90.00
_cell.angle_gamma   90.00
#
_symmetry.space_group_name_H-M   'P 1'
#
loop_
_entity.id
_entity.type
_entity.pdbx_description
1 polymer ?
#
loop_
_entity_poly.entity_id
_entity_poly.type
_entity_poly.pdbx_seq_one_letter_code
_entity_poly.pdbx_strand_id
1 'polypeptide(L)'
;MDWKIALKVGGPSVIAAWLFHSLISSFLETSEIFKSNLLLNILLLAAILVFCLFMGYILVRNKPPAPSEPHKKNEVTDNEVTDNEVGKNLKLGETASVITKNKIKRNKIDGDLDIG
;
A
#
# COMPACT_ATOMS: atom_id res chain seq x y z
N MET A 1 -9.38 2.29 3.93
CA MET A 1 -8.28 2.00 4.88
C MET A 1 -8.84 1.06 5.93
N ASP A 2 -8.33 -0.18 6.01
CA ASP A 2 -8.90 -1.21 6.89
C ASP A 2 -8.62 -0.90 8.36
N TRP A 3 -9.58 -0.27 9.04
CA TRP A 3 -9.52 0.12 10.45
C TRP A 3 -9.13 -1.05 11.37
N LYS A 4 -9.55 -2.26 11.02
CA LYS A 4 -9.26 -3.50 11.75
C LYS A 4 -7.76 -3.86 11.73
N ILE A 5 -7.06 -3.57 10.63
CA ILE A 5 -5.62 -3.80 10.49
C ILE A 5 -4.85 -2.70 11.22
N ALA A 6 -5.29 -1.44 11.10
CA ALA A 6 -4.71 -0.31 11.82
C ALA A 6 -4.77 -0.50 13.35
N LEU A 7 -5.89 -1.02 13.88
CA LEU A 7 -6.00 -1.32 15.32
C LEU A 7 -5.12 -2.49 15.76
N LYS A 8 -5.01 -3.53 14.93
CA LYS A 8 -4.24 -4.74 15.25
C LYS A 8 -2.73 -4.48 15.28
N VAL A 9 -2.24 -3.54 14.46
CA VAL A 9 -0.83 -3.14 14.40
C VAL A 9 -0.53 -1.95 15.33
N GLY A 10 -1.46 -1.00 15.43
CA GLY A 10 -1.31 0.20 16.25
C GLY A 10 -1.45 -0.05 17.75
N GLY A 11 -2.36 -0.93 18.16
CA GLY A 11 -2.64 -1.21 19.58
C GLY A 11 -1.40 -1.65 20.37
N PRO A 12 -0.69 -2.72 19.97
CA PRO A 12 0.53 -3.17 20.65
C PRO A 12 1.64 -2.11 20.64
N SER A 13 1.74 -1.35 19.56
CA SER A 13 2.73 -0.27 19.41
C SER A 13 2.47 0.89 20.38
N VAL A 14 1.20 1.27 20.58
CA VAL A 14 0.80 2.32 21.53
C VAL A 14 1.06 1.88 22.97
N ILE A 15 0.77 0.62 23.32
CA ILE A 15 1.04 0.08 24.66
C ILE A 15 2.54 0.04 24.93
N ALA A 16 3.34 -0.42 23.97
CA ALA A 16 4.80 -0.43 24.09
C ALA A 16 5.37 0.98 24.24
N ALA A 17 4.88 1.94 23.45
CA ALA A 17 5.28 3.34 23.55
C ALA A 17 4.92 3.95 24.92
N TRP A 18 3.73 3.64 25.45
CA TRP A 18 3.30 4.11 26.77
C TRP A 18 4.15 3.52 27.90
N LEU A 19 4.45 2.21 27.85
CA LEU A 19 5.35 1.55 28.80
C LEU A 19 6.73 2.20 28.77
N PHE A 20 7.29 2.44 27.58
CA PHE A 20 8.58 3.10 27.42
C PHE A 20 8.57 4.52 27.99
N HIS A 21 7.50 5.28 27.71
CA HIS A 21 7.32 6.62 28.25
C HIS A 21 7.23 6.62 29.77
N SER A 22 6.45 5.71 30.37
CA SER A 22 6.28 5.62 31.82
C SER A 22 7.58 5.22 32.53
N LEU A 23 8.34 4.27 31.96
CA LEU A 23 9.63 3.86 32.50
C LEU A 23 10.66 4.99 32.45
N ILE A 24 10.76 5.68 31.31
CA ILE A 24 11.68 6.81 31.14
C ILE A 24 11.31 7.96 32.05
N SER A 25 10.01 8.32 32.12
CA SER A 25 9.54 9.41 32.98
C SER A 25 9.81 9.12 34.45
N SER A 26 9.51 7.91 34.91
CA SER A 26 9.81 7.47 36.28
C SER A 26 11.31 7.49 36.56
N PHE A 27 12.14 7.00 35.63
CA PHE A 27 13.59 7.02 35.78
C PHE A 27 14.16 8.44 35.85
N LEU A 28 13.63 9.36 35.03
CA LEU A 28 14.02 10.78 35.02
C LEU A 28 13.56 11.52 36.27
N GLU A 29 12.37 11.24 36.79
CA GLU A 29 11.85 11.88 38.01
C GLU A 29 12.59 11.44 39.28
N THR A 30 12.93 10.15 39.35
CA THR A 30 13.61 9.54 40.51
C THR A 30 15.11 9.82 40.52
N SER A 31 15.71 10.08 39.35
CA SER A 31 17.14 10.38 39.24
C SER A 31 17.42 11.86 39.44
N GLU A 32 17.80 12.27 40.66
CA GLU A 32 18.28 13.63 40.97
C GLU A 32 19.44 14.09 40.07
N ILE A 33 20.18 13.13 39.49
CA ILE A 33 21.30 13.34 38.57
C ILE A 33 20.88 14.12 37.31
N PHE A 34 19.67 13.91 36.78
CA PHE A 34 19.17 14.63 35.60
C PHE A 34 18.60 16.01 35.94
N LYS A 35 18.19 16.25 37.19
CA LYS A 35 17.73 17.57 37.64
C LYS A 35 18.89 18.55 37.87
N SER A 36 20.07 18.08 38.27
CA SER A 36 21.21 18.95 38.54
C SER A 36 22.20 19.06 37.37
N ASN A 37 22.26 18.07 36.47
CA ASN A 37 23.30 18.00 35.45
C ASN A 37 22.77 18.35 34.04
N LEU A 38 22.89 19.63 33.70
CA LEU A 38 22.49 20.19 32.40
C LEU A 38 23.18 19.50 31.21
N LEU A 39 24.44 19.06 31.38
CA LEU A 39 25.22 18.39 30.35
C LEU A 39 24.61 17.01 30.00
N LEU A 40 24.10 16.30 31.01
CA LEU A 40 23.42 15.02 30.82
C LEU A 40 22.08 15.19 30.08
N ASN A 41 21.35 16.27 30.35
CA ASN A 41 20.13 16.61 29.60
C ASN A 41 20.41 16.93 28.13
N ILE A 42 21.47 17.68 27.84
CA ILE A 42 21.89 17.97 26.46
C ILE A 42 22.29 16.68 25.73
N LEU A 43 23.06 15.81 26.39
CA LEU A 43 23.48 14.52 25.83
C LEU A 43 22.26 13.63 25.51
N LEU A 44 21.29 13.56 26.43
CA LEU A 44 20.05 12.81 26.23
C LEU A 44 19.25 13.37 25.06
N LEU A 45 19.12 14.69 24.96
CA LEU A 45 18.41 15.35 23.86
C LEU A 45 19.07 15.06 22.51
N ALA A 46 20.41 15.11 22.46
CA ALA A 46 21.17 14.76 21.27
C ALA A 46 20.96 13.29 20.86
N ALA A 47 20.97 12.36 21.83
CA ALA A 47 20.71 10.95 21.57
C ALA A 47 19.30 10.70 21.02
N ILE A 48 18.28 11.34 21.60
CA ILE A 48 16.88 11.27 21.11
C ILE A 48 16.79 11.81 19.67
N LEU A 49 17.43 12.95 19.39
CA LEU A 49 17.42 13.56 18.08
C LEU A 49 18.06 12.65 17.02
N VAL A 50 19.22 12.05 17.32
CA VAL A 50 19.88 11.09 16.41
C VAL A 50 19.00 9.85 16.18
N PHE A 51 18.36 9.34 17.22
CA PHE A 51 17.42 8.20 17.10
C PHE A 51 16.23 8.54 16.19
N CYS A 52 15.61 9.72 16.37
CA CYS A 52 14.51 10.18 15.53
C CYS A 52 14.93 10.34 14.06
N LEU A 53 16.11 10.92 13.80
CA LEU A 53 16.65 11.05 12.45
C LEU A 53 16.91 9.68 11.81
N PHE A 54 17.45 8.72 12.57
CA PHE A 54 17.71 7.37 12.10
C PHE A 54 16.42 6.61 11.77
N MET A 55 15.41 6.67 12.66
CA MET A 55 14.11 6.05 12.42
C MET A 55 13.37 6.70 11.25
N GLY A 56 13.42 8.03 11.13
CA GLY A 56 12.87 8.75 9.99
C GLY A 56 13.55 8.37 8.68
N TYR A 57 14.89 8.23 8.69
CA TYR A 57 15.66 7.78 7.54
C TYR A 57 15.29 6.36 7.11
N ILE A 58 15.18 5.42 8.05
CA ILE A 58 14.71 4.05 7.77
C ILE A 58 13.29 4.06 7.18
N LEU A 59 12.39 4.88 7.72
CA LEU A 59 11.02 4.98 7.23
C LEU A 59 10.94 5.50 5.79
N VAL A 60 11.78 6.49 5.45
CA VAL A 60 11.84 7.04 4.08
C VAL A 60 12.48 6.04 3.13
N ARG A 61 13.54 5.35 3.55
CA ARG A 61 14.27 4.38 2.72
C ARG A 61 13.48 3.09 2.49
N ASN A 62 12.69 2.66 3.47
CA ASN A 62 11.88 1.44 3.40
C ASN A 62 10.43 1.72 3.01
N LYS A 63 10.11 2.90 2.47
CA LYS A 63 8.82 3.06 1.80
C LYS A 63 8.80 2.05 0.64
N PRO A 64 7.90 1.05 0.67
CA PRO A 64 7.68 0.26 -0.53
C PRO A 64 7.32 1.25 -1.65
N PRO A 65 7.74 0.99 -2.90
CA PRO A 65 7.23 1.76 -4.02
C PRO A 65 5.70 1.82 -3.86
N ALA A 66 5.13 3.03 -4.02
CA ALA A 66 3.68 3.21 -4.02
C ALA A 66 3.10 2.05 -4.82
N PRO A 67 2.05 1.35 -4.32
CA PRO A 67 1.51 0.19 -5.01
C PRO A 67 1.30 0.65 -6.44
N SER A 68 2.12 0.12 -7.35
CA SER A 68 2.02 0.42 -8.77
C SER A 68 0.55 0.18 -9.05
N GLU A 69 -0.17 1.22 -9.50
CA GLU A 69 -1.53 1.04 -10.02
C GLU A 69 -1.51 -0.29 -10.77
N PRO A 70 -2.41 -1.23 -10.46
CA PRO A 70 -2.37 -2.55 -11.07
C PRO A 70 -2.23 -2.27 -12.56
N HIS A 71 -1.07 -2.65 -13.14
CA HIS A 71 -0.78 -2.45 -14.56
C HIS A 71 -2.10 -2.68 -15.25
N LYS A 72 -2.70 -1.62 -15.84
CA LYS A 72 -4.04 -1.70 -16.42
C LYS A 72 -4.01 -2.96 -17.26
N LYS A 73 -4.61 -4.01 -16.72
CA LYS A 73 -4.66 -5.28 -17.40
C LYS A 73 -5.40 -4.93 -18.68
N ASN A 74 -4.96 -5.45 -19.82
CA ASN A 74 -5.76 -5.28 -21.02
C ASN A 74 -7.05 -6.05 -20.74
N GLU A 75 -8.09 -5.33 -20.32
CA GLU A 75 -9.39 -5.85 -19.94
C GLU A 75 -10.37 -5.38 -21.00
N VAL A 76 -11.09 -6.33 -21.59
CA VAL A 76 -12.13 -6.06 -22.58
C VAL A 76 -13.45 -6.35 -21.91
N THR A 77 -14.10 -5.32 -21.37
CA THR A 77 -15.35 -5.45 -20.62
C THR A 77 -16.46 -4.59 -21.19
N ASP A 78 -17.70 -5.10 -21.12
CA ASP A 78 -18.93 -4.38 -21.48
C ASP A 78 -19.01 -3.88 -22.94
N ASN A 79 -18.38 -4.57 -23.90
CA ASN A 79 -18.51 -4.26 -25.32
C ASN A 79 -19.74 -4.94 -25.94
N GLU A 80 -20.38 -4.27 -26.89
CA GLU A 80 -21.47 -4.84 -27.69
C GLU A 80 -21.07 -4.84 -29.17
N VAL A 81 -20.92 -6.04 -29.73
CA VAL A 81 -20.58 -6.27 -31.15
C VAL A 81 -21.79 -6.89 -31.81
N THR A 82 -22.55 -6.09 -32.57
CA THR A 82 -23.79 -6.57 -33.19
C THR A 82 -23.95 -6.17 -34.64
N ASP A 83 -24.65 -7.01 -35.40
CA ASP A 83 -25.09 -6.74 -36.77
C ASP A 83 -23.94 -6.47 -37.78
N ASN A 84 -22.78 -7.11 -37.58
CA ASN A 84 -21.62 -7.01 -38.49
C ASN A 84 -21.57 -8.17 -39.48
N GLU A 85 -21.06 -7.92 -40.69
CA GLU A 85 -20.69 -8.95 -41.67
C GLU A 85 -19.16 -9.03 -41.79
N VAL A 86 -18.59 -10.13 -41.34
CA VAL A 86 -17.14 -10.35 -41.26
C VAL A 86 -16.77 -11.50 -42.19
N GLY A 87 -16.17 -11.17 -43.34
CA GLY A 87 -15.83 -12.17 -44.37
C GLY A 87 -14.69 -13.14 -44.03
N LYS A 88 -14.12 -13.03 -42.83
CA LYS A 88 -13.05 -13.91 -42.30
C LYS A 88 -13.30 -14.12 -40.80
N ASN A 89 -12.28 -14.02 -39.96
CA ASN A 89 -12.38 -14.32 -38.53
C ASN A 89 -12.72 -13.05 -37.72
N LEU A 90 -13.57 -13.18 -36.71
CA LEU A 90 -13.85 -12.14 -35.72
C LEU A 90 -13.09 -12.49 -34.44
N LYS A 91 -12.10 -11.67 -34.05
CA LYS A 91 -11.32 -11.87 -32.82
C LYS A 91 -11.63 -10.80 -31.78
N LEU A 92 -12.00 -11.19 -30.57
CA LEU A 92 -12.27 -10.29 -29.44
C LEU A 92 -11.26 -10.53 -28.32
N GLY A 93 -10.34 -9.61 -28.07
CA GLY A 93 -9.49 -9.65 -26.87
C GLY A 93 -8.32 -10.63 -26.93
N GLU A 94 -7.69 -10.85 -28.09
CA GLU A 94 -6.55 -11.76 -28.31
C GLU A 94 -5.36 -11.60 -27.33
N THR A 95 -5.21 -10.42 -26.73
CA THR A 95 -4.18 -10.14 -25.70
C THR A 95 -4.79 -9.66 -24.37
N ALA A 96 -6.10 -9.84 -24.19
CA ALA A 96 -6.81 -9.39 -23.01
C ALA A 96 -6.72 -10.45 -21.92
N SER A 97 -6.33 -10.04 -20.71
CA SER A 97 -6.25 -10.96 -19.58
C SER A 97 -7.62 -11.22 -18.91
N VAL A 98 -8.61 -10.37 -19.20
CA VAL A 98 -9.97 -10.50 -18.67
C VAL A 98 -10.95 -10.05 -19.76
N ILE A 99 -11.89 -10.93 -20.10
CA ILE A 99 -12.98 -10.65 -21.05
C ILE A 99 -14.30 -10.91 -20.32
N THR A 100 -15.05 -9.86 -19.95
CA THR A 100 -16.30 -10.03 -19.17
C THR A 100 -17.43 -9.12 -19.67
N LYS A 101 -18.66 -9.61 -19.56
CA LYS A 101 -19.90 -8.86 -19.89
C LYS A 101 -20.01 -8.34 -21.34
N ASN A 102 -19.23 -8.88 -22.28
CA ASN A 102 -19.37 -8.53 -23.69
C ASN A 102 -20.60 -9.21 -24.31
N LYS A 103 -21.30 -8.51 -25.20
CA LYS A 103 -22.48 -9.01 -25.94
C LYS A 103 -22.12 -9.12 -27.41
N ILE A 104 -22.26 -10.31 -27.98
CA ILE A 104 -22.05 -10.55 -29.42
C ILE A 104 -23.37 -11.10 -29.98
N LYS A 105 -24.05 -10.35 -30.87
CA LYS A 105 -25.36 -10.76 -31.41
C LYS A 105 -25.51 -10.43 -32.88
N ARG A 106 -26.14 -11.34 -33.64
CA ARG A 106 -26.51 -11.12 -35.06
C ARG A 106 -25.33 -10.73 -35.97
N ASN A 107 -24.12 -11.18 -35.66
CA ASN A 107 -23.00 -11.04 -36.59
C ASN A 107 -22.98 -12.22 -37.55
N LYS A 108 -22.76 -11.95 -38.84
CA LYS A 108 -22.53 -12.94 -39.88
C LYS A 108 -21.03 -13.07 -40.07
N ILE A 109 -20.46 -14.20 -39.70
CA ILE A 109 -19.01 -14.45 -39.72
C ILE A 109 -18.78 -15.63 -40.66
N ASP A 110 -18.05 -15.40 -41.74
CA ASP A 110 -17.77 -16.43 -42.74
C ASP A 110 -16.60 -17.35 -42.32
N GLY A 111 -15.75 -16.88 -41.40
CA GLY A 111 -14.68 -17.66 -40.75
C GLY A 111 -14.96 -17.94 -39.27
N ASP A 112 -13.92 -17.94 -38.44
CA ASP A 112 -14.01 -18.30 -37.02
C ASP A 112 -14.30 -17.11 -36.10
N LEU A 113 -15.06 -17.35 -35.03
CA LEU A 113 -15.21 -16.42 -33.90
C LEU A 113 -14.25 -16.83 -32.78
N ASP A 114 -13.27 -15.98 -32.51
CA ASP A 114 -12.28 -16.15 -31.43
C ASP A 114 -12.52 -15.09 -30.36
N ILE A 115 -12.61 -15.50 -29.10
CA ILE A 115 -12.78 -14.61 -27.95
C ILE A 115 -11.64 -15.00 -27.01
N GLY A 116 -10.68 -14.08 -26.86
CA GLY A 116 -9.30 -14.31 -26.40
C GLY A 116 -9.11 -15.07 -25.11
#